data_AF-A0A7X3QJX9-F1
#
_entry.id   AF-A0A7X3QJX9-F1
#
_cell.length_a   1.000
_cell.length_b   1.000
_cell.length_c   1.000
_cell.angle_alpha   90.00
_cell.angle_beta   90.00
_cell.angle_gamma   90.00
#
_symmetry.space_group_name_H-M   'P 1'
#
loop_
_entity.id
_entity.type
_entity.pdbx_description
1 polymer ?
#
loop_
_entity_poly.entity_id
_entity_poly.type
_entity_poly.pdbx_seq_one_letter_code
_entity_poly.pdbx_strand_id
1 'polypeptide(L)'
;TMVSYLLFYADEALKVRNDDPAIHAVRALGQVLASPEELSRARSSIGRALRLAPDDPFLQQAKAYLESTEVAPGLPPDAPDPETLLDAPDPSFFEQYTLGTGDRGRAVRALHRRLARVPQLRFRYPGRYYDVYDEATREAVLKLQVEAGLPPAGVVDGPTWEALEQLVEASQQPKDAAPSSPPPSVKHPAHGPAGEPVVYLTFDDGPHPRWTPQVLDVLARHGATATFFVLGQNVLAYPALAARMVAEGHDPENHTFDHASLDKVDRETFIAEVRDTDRAIHEAAGEQADPIACLRPPYGAYDAQTGTLAAELGKTLTLWTVDPQDWRRPGADQIAEHLLAHARPGAILLMHDGGGERSQTVAALDRVLGELSARGFTFALLCQ
;
A
#
# COMPACT_ATOMS: atom_id res chain seq x y z
N THR A 1 7.86 23.48 25.28
CA THR A 1 7.32 23.01 26.57
C THR A 1 6.60 21.67 26.45
N MET A 2 5.53 21.56 25.64
CA MET A 2 4.77 20.31 25.49
C MET A 2 5.58 19.16 24.86
N VAL A 3 6.36 19.45 23.81
CA VAL A 3 7.32 18.50 23.21
C VAL A 3 8.42 18.12 24.21
N SER A 4 8.90 19.06 25.01
CA SER A 4 9.92 18.83 26.04
C SER A 4 9.42 17.90 27.16
N TYR A 5 8.15 18.05 27.57
CA TYR A 5 7.52 17.13 28.52
C TYR A 5 7.27 15.75 27.90
N LEU A 6 6.79 15.68 26.65
CA LEU A 6 6.59 14.42 25.91
C LEU A 6 7.90 13.62 25.76
N LEU A 7 9.01 14.31 25.47
CA LEU A 7 10.33 13.68 25.35
C LEU A 7 10.91 13.24 26.70
N PHE A 8 10.76 14.07 27.73
CA PHE A 8 11.17 13.70 29.10
C PHE A 8 10.38 12.49 29.62
N TYR A 9 9.07 12.43 29.36
CA TYR A 9 8.22 11.31 29.80
C TYR A 9 8.40 10.03 28.97
N ALA A 10 8.67 10.14 27.67
CA ALA A 10 9.04 8.98 26.86
C ALA A 10 10.38 8.38 27.35
N ASP A 11 11.34 9.23 27.74
CA ASP A 11 12.63 8.81 28.30
C ASP A 11 12.47 8.10 29.67
N GLU A 12 11.63 8.61 30.56
CA GLU A 12 11.35 7.95 31.85
C GLU A 12 10.54 6.65 31.70
N ALA A 13 9.55 6.59 30.80
CA ALA A 13 8.76 5.40 30.54
C ALA A 13 9.59 4.24 29.96
N LEU A 14 10.59 4.54 29.13
CA LEU A 14 11.49 3.56 28.54
C LEU A 14 12.47 2.95 29.56
N LYS A 15 12.64 3.56 30.74
CA LYS A 15 13.56 3.08 31.78
C LYS A 15 12.96 1.99 32.67
N VAL A 16 11.63 1.80 32.71
CA VAL A 16 10.99 1.02 33.80
C VAL A 16 10.38 -0.33 33.40
N ARG A 17 9.91 -0.56 32.15
CA ARG A 17 9.69 -1.89 31.49
C ARG A 17 8.86 -1.73 30.19
N ASN A 18 9.00 -2.69 29.27
CA ASN A 18 8.56 -2.63 27.86
C ASN A 18 7.06 -2.90 27.58
N ASP A 19 6.24 -3.14 28.61
CA ASP A 19 4.88 -3.70 28.43
C ASP A 19 3.77 -2.85 29.09
N ASP A 20 3.95 -1.53 29.12
CA ASP A 20 3.17 -0.66 30.01
C ASP A 20 2.12 0.23 29.29
N PRO A 21 0.90 0.38 29.84
CA PRO A 21 -0.06 1.47 29.57
C PRO A 21 0.54 2.85 29.25
N ALA A 22 1.73 3.17 29.74
CA ALA A 22 2.52 4.35 29.37
C ALA A 22 2.74 4.50 27.84
N ILE A 23 2.95 3.41 27.09
CA ILE A 23 3.12 3.45 25.62
C ILE A 23 1.83 3.90 24.94
N HIS A 24 0.67 3.48 25.46
CA HIS A 24 -0.64 3.90 24.95
C HIS A 24 -0.91 5.38 25.22
N ALA A 25 -0.42 5.91 26.34
CA ALA A 25 -0.54 7.32 26.68
C ALA A 25 0.41 8.22 25.87
N VAL A 26 1.66 7.79 25.66
CA VAL A 26 2.61 8.47 24.77
C VAL A 26 2.07 8.47 23.34
N ARG A 27 1.47 7.37 22.88
CA ARG A 27 0.82 7.29 21.56
C ARG A 27 -0.43 8.18 21.47
N ALA A 28 -1.25 8.24 22.52
CA ALA A 28 -2.42 9.12 22.57
C ALA A 28 -2.02 10.61 22.55
N LEU A 29 -1.01 11.00 23.32
CA LEU A 29 -0.50 12.38 23.35
C LEU A 29 0.22 12.76 22.04
N GLY A 30 0.89 11.81 21.38
CA GLY A 30 1.47 12.00 20.05
C GLY A 30 0.43 12.18 18.94
N GLN A 31 -0.73 11.50 19.04
CA GLN A 31 -1.83 11.64 18.07
C GLN A 31 -2.45 13.05 18.08
N VAL A 32 -2.52 13.71 19.24
CA VAL A 32 -3.08 15.07 19.38
C VAL A 32 -2.25 16.16 18.68
N LEU A 33 -1.01 15.85 18.30
CA LEU A 33 -0.17 16.79 17.56
C LEU A 33 -0.50 16.84 16.06
N ALA A 34 -1.31 15.92 15.51
CA ALA A 34 -1.47 15.79 14.06
C ALA A 34 -2.73 16.48 13.49
N SER A 35 -3.89 16.43 14.16
CA SER A 35 -5.10 17.12 13.68
C SER A 35 -6.23 17.18 14.76
N PRO A 36 -7.25 18.03 14.58
CA PRO A 36 -8.43 18.06 15.46
C PRO A 36 -9.19 16.73 15.57
N GLU A 37 -9.15 15.90 14.53
CA GLU A 37 -9.83 14.59 14.49
C GLU A 37 -9.11 13.53 15.35
N GLU A 38 -7.79 13.68 15.53
CA GLU A 38 -6.98 12.79 16.35
C GLU A 38 -7.15 13.06 17.84
N LEU A 39 -7.69 14.21 18.24
CA LEU A 39 -8.02 14.54 19.63
C LEU A 39 -9.10 13.60 20.21
N SER A 40 -10.11 13.27 19.41
CA SER A 40 -11.15 12.30 19.80
C SER A 40 -10.57 10.89 19.98
N ARG A 41 -9.66 10.49 19.07
CA ARG A 41 -8.96 9.20 19.14
C ARG A 41 -8.00 9.12 20.32
N ALA A 42 -7.30 10.21 20.65
CA ALA A 42 -6.43 10.30 21.82
C ALA A 42 -7.21 10.19 23.12
N ARG A 43 -8.37 10.87 23.25
CA ARG A 43 -9.29 10.72 24.40
C ARG A 43 -9.76 9.27 24.57
N SER A 44 -10.11 8.60 23.47
CA SER A 44 -10.51 7.19 23.48
C SER A 44 -9.35 6.27 23.89
N SER A 45 -8.14 6.54 23.39
CA SER A 45 -6.93 5.76 23.70
C SER A 45 -6.47 5.92 25.15
N ILE A 46 -6.44 7.14 25.69
CA ILE A 46 -6.09 7.35 27.11
C ILE A 46 -7.15 6.74 28.05
N GLY A 47 -8.42 6.76 27.65
CA GLY A 47 -9.49 6.09 28.39
C GLY A 47 -9.35 4.57 28.42
N ARG A 48 -8.73 3.95 27.39
CA ARG A 48 -8.36 2.52 27.42
C ARG A 48 -7.18 2.25 28.35
N ALA A 49 -6.16 3.11 28.32
CA ALA A 49 -5.00 2.98 29.19
C ALA A 49 -5.38 3.07 30.68
N LEU A 50 -6.26 4.03 31.05
CA LEU A 50 -6.79 4.15 32.42
C LEU A 50 -7.63 2.97 32.88
N ARG A 51 -8.22 2.17 31.97
CA ARG A 51 -8.90 0.93 32.38
C ARG A 51 -7.91 -0.15 32.81
N LEU A 52 -6.68 -0.10 32.30
CA LEU A 52 -5.63 -1.05 32.62
C LEU A 52 -4.80 -0.62 33.84
N ALA A 53 -4.63 0.70 34.02
CA ALA A 53 -3.95 1.28 35.18
C ALA A 53 -4.74 2.50 35.70
N PRO A 54 -5.84 2.28 36.45
CA PRO A 54 -6.76 3.35 36.86
C PRO A 54 -6.16 4.33 37.86
N ASP A 55 -5.23 3.87 38.70
CA ASP A 55 -4.59 4.68 39.73
C ASP A 55 -3.30 5.36 39.25
N ASP A 56 -2.98 5.25 37.95
CA ASP A 56 -1.78 5.85 37.38
C ASP A 56 -1.93 7.39 37.33
N PRO A 57 -1.11 8.16 38.09
CA PRO A 57 -1.26 9.60 38.19
C PRO A 57 -1.05 10.31 36.86
N PHE A 58 -0.18 9.75 36.01
CA PHE A 58 0.17 10.32 34.71
C PHE A 58 -0.97 10.11 33.72
N LEU A 59 -1.58 8.94 33.67
CA LEU A 59 -2.72 8.68 32.79
C LEU A 59 -3.92 9.55 33.16
N GLN A 60 -4.14 9.78 34.45
CA GLN A 60 -5.19 10.68 34.94
C GLN A 60 -4.93 12.12 34.52
N GLN A 61 -3.69 12.59 34.64
CA GLN A 61 -3.29 13.95 34.22
C GLN A 61 -3.38 14.13 32.69
N ALA A 62 -2.95 13.13 31.91
CA ALA A 62 -3.06 13.14 30.45
C ALA A 62 -4.51 13.16 29.98
N LYS A 63 -5.41 12.39 30.62
CA LYS A 63 -6.85 12.43 30.33
C LYS A 63 -7.44 13.81 30.62
N ALA A 64 -7.14 14.40 31.79
CA ALA A 64 -7.63 15.73 32.15
C ALA A 64 -7.19 16.80 31.13
N TYR A 65 -5.92 16.74 30.69
CA TYR A 65 -5.39 17.63 29.66
C TYR A 65 -6.14 17.47 28.32
N LEU A 66 -6.31 16.23 27.86
CA LEU A 66 -7.00 15.93 26.59
C LEU A 66 -8.49 16.32 26.63
N GLU A 67 -9.16 16.15 27.77
CA GLU A 67 -10.54 16.59 27.98
C GLU A 67 -10.66 18.11 28.00
N SER A 68 -9.66 18.82 28.54
CA SER A 68 -9.62 20.29 28.57
C SER A 68 -9.20 20.96 27.25
N THR A 69 -8.67 20.19 26.29
CA THR A 69 -8.23 20.72 25.00
C THR A 69 -9.40 20.80 24.02
N GLU A 70 -9.78 21.98 23.53
CA GLU A 70 -10.90 22.14 22.58
C GLU A 70 -10.49 21.97 21.11
N VAL A 71 -9.27 22.40 20.77
CA VAL A 71 -8.69 22.32 19.43
C VAL A 71 -7.28 21.76 19.53
N ALA A 72 -6.98 20.71 18.75
CA ALA A 72 -5.64 20.14 18.69
C ALA A 72 -4.65 21.19 18.16
N PRO A 73 -3.49 21.40 18.80
CA PRO A 73 -2.55 22.46 18.43
C PRO A 73 -1.99 22.31 17.00
N GLY A 74 -2.06 21.10 16.43
CA GLY A 74 -1.67 20.80 15.05
C GLY A 74 -0.18 20.95 14.78
N LEU A 75 0.32 20.27 13.74
CA LEU A 75 1.58 20.65 13.12
C LEU A 75 1.27 21.80 12.15
N PRO A 76 2.13 22.84 12.08
CA PRO A 76 1.98 23.88 11.07
C PRO A 76 1.98 23.25 9.66
N PRO A 77 1.28 23.85 8.68
CA PRO A 77 1.23 23.35 7.30
C PRO A 77 2.61 23.18 6.66
N ASP A 78 3.61 23.86 7.20
CA ASP A 78 4.99 23.91 6.71
C ASP A 78 5.92 22.92 7.46
N ALA A 79 5.37 22.07 8.34
CA ALA A 79 6.15 21.09 9.06
C ALA A 79 6.70 20.03 8.07
N PRO A 80 8.01 19.72 8.12
CA PRO A 80 8.60 18.72 7.24
C PRO A 80 7.90 17.37 7.43
N ASP A 81 7.78 16.62 6.34
CA ASP A 81 7.18 15.28 6.31
C ASP A 81 7.71 14.44 7.50
N PRO A 82 6.87 13.65 8.20
CA PRO A 82 7.32 12.61 9.11
C PRO A 82 8.49 11.75 8.60
N GLU A 83 8.69 11.62 7.28
CA GLU A 83 9.87 10.99 6.67
C GLU A 83 11.19 11.72 6.93
N THR A 84 11.15 13.05 7.03
CA THR A 84 12.27 13.95 7.34
C THR A 84 12.57 14.08 8.84
N LEU A 85 11.70 13.59 9.72
CA LEU A 85 11.83 13.73 11.19
C LEU A 85 12.57 12.57 11.88
N LEU A 86 13.24 11.68 11.14
CA LEU A 86 14.01 10.57 11.71
C LEU A 86 15.49 10.73 11.38
N ASP A 87 16.24 11.36 12.29
CA ASP A 87 17.68 11.62 12.15
C ASP A 87 18.45 10.33 11.82
N ALA A 88 19.22 10.37 10.75
CA ALA A 88 20.20 9.35 10.43
C ALA A 88 21.35 9.41 11.45
N PRO A 89 22.00 8.27 11.79
CA PRO A 89 23.23 8.34 12.56
C PRO A 89 24.25 9.18 11.78
N ASP A 90 24.76 10.22 12.43
CA ASP A 90 25.83 11.03 11.88
C ASP A 90 27.18 10.27 11.99
N PRO A 91 28.23 10.69 11.26
CA PRO A 91 29.51 9.97 11.26
C PRO A 91 30.12 9.74 12.66
N SER A 92 29.87 10.62 13.63
CA SER A 92 30.40 10.47 15.00
C SER A 92 29.74 9.33 15.78
N PHE A 93 28.55 8.88 15.37
CA PHE A 93 27.90 7.68 15.92
C PHE A 93 28.81 6.45 15.78
N PHE A 94 29.50 6.32 14.64
CA PHE A 94 30.31 5.14 14.35
C PHE A 94 31.74 5.20 14.92
N GLU A 95 32.11 6.31 15.59
CA GLU A 95 33.36 6.39 16.36
C GLU A 95 33.28 5.55 17.65
N GLN A 96 32.07 5.34 18.17
CA GLN A 96 31.83 4.67 19.46
C GLN A 96 30.91 3.44 19.34
N TYR A 97 30.14 3.31 18.26
CA TYR A 97 29.12 2.28 18.10
C TYR A 97 29.21 1.61 16.71
N THR A 98 28.72 0.38 16.62
CA THR A 98 28.52 -0.31 15.34
C THR A 98 27.12 -0.90 15.31
N LEU A 99 26.59 -1.22 14.12
CA LEU A 99 25.32 -1.94 13.98
C LEU A 99 25.58 -3.36 13.46
N GLY A 100 25.10 -4.38 14.16
CA GLY A 100 25.20 -5.78 13.77
C GLY A 100 23.97 -6.58 14.15
N THR A 101 24.01 -7.89 13.86
CA THR A 101 22.89 -8.80 14.09
C THR A 101 22.33 -8.72 15.51
N GLY A 102 21.02 -8.49 15.61
CA GLY A 102 20.30 -8.37 16.87
C GLY A 102 20.09 -6.93 17.36
N ASP A 103 20.82 -5.95 16.82
CA ASP A 103 20.63 -4.54 17.15
C ASP A 103 19.26 -4.04 16.73
N ARG A 104 18.74 -3.05 17.48
CA ARG A 104 17.41 -2.48 17.25
C ARG A 104 17.36 -0.97 17.31
N GLY A 105 16.34 -0.38 16.67
CA GLY A 105 15.93 1.01 16.90
C GLY A 105 16.21 1.97 15.74
N ARG A 106 16.35 3.27 16.05
CA ARG A 106 16.38 4.34 15.04
C ARG A 106 17.53 4.21 14.04
N ALA A 107 18.72 3.82 14.51
CA ALA A 107 19.90 3.65 13.66
C ALA A 107 19.70 2.50 12.65
N VAL A 108 19.10 1.38 13.08
CA VAL A 108 18.76 0.25 12.20
C VAL A 108 17.67 0.63 11.19
N ARG A 109 16.64 1.40 11.58
CA ARG A 109 15.66 1.95 10.63
C ARG A 109 16.30 2.89 9.61
N ALA A 110 17.27 3.70 10.03
CA ALA A 110 18.00 4.56 9.12
C ALA A 110 18.82 3.75 8.12
N LEU A 111 19.49 2.68 8.57
CA LEU A 111 20.21 1.71 7.75
C LEU A 111 19.28 1.03 6.72
N HIS A 112 18.17 0.45 7.15
CA HIS A 112 17.22 -0.24 6.27
C HIS A 112 16.71 0.67 5.15
N ARG A 113 16.41 1.94 5.45
CA ARG A 113 15.95 2.91 4.45
C ARG A 113 17.01 3.22 3.40
N ARG A 114 18.28 3.23 3.77
CA ARG A 114 19.42 3.48 2.86
C ARG A 114 19.73 2.26 2.00
N LEU A 115 19.81 1.08 2.62
CA LEU A 115 19.99 -0.18 1.88
C LEU A 115 18.89 -0.36 0.81
N ALA A 116 17.66 0.04 1.11
CA ALA A 116 16.54 -0.03 0.16
C ALA A 116 16.62 0.99 -0.99
N ARG A 117 17.43 2.05 -0.86
CA ARG A 117 17.67 3.05 -1.91
C ARG A 117 18.80 2.66 -2.86
N VAL A 118 19.49 1.55 -2.61
CA VAL A 118 20.60 1.06 -3.42
C VAL A 118 20.16 -0.23 -4.12
N PRO A 119 19.63 -0.15 -5.36
CA PRO A 119 18.97 -1.27 -6.02
C PRO A 119 19.84 -2.53 -6.16
N GLN A 120 21.14 -2.35 -6.36
CA GLN A 120 22.10 -3.45 -6.51
C GLN A 120 22.25 -4.32 -5.25
N LEU A 121 21.99 -3.78 -4.06
CA LEU A 121 22.05 -4.55 -2.81
C LEU A 121 20.86 -5.52 -2.66
N ARG A 122 19.81 -5.34 -3.47
CA ARG A 122 18.58 -6.16 -3.46
C ARG A 122 17.93 -6.28 -2.08
N PHE A 123 18.13 -5.29 -1.22
CA PHE A 123 17.58 -5.25 0.12
C PHE A 123 16.11 -4.79 0.08
N ARG A 124 15.18 -5.67 0.46
CA ARG A 124 13.76 -5.33 0.55
C ARG A 124 13.47 -4.66 1.89
N TYR A 125 13.02 -3.41 1.87
CA TYR A 125 12.68 -2.68 3.10
C TYR A 125 11.52 -3.37 3.84
N PRO A 126 11.73 -3.85 5.08
CA PRO A 126 10.72 -4.63 5.79
C PRO A 126 9.59 -3.79 6.44
N GLY A 127 9.57 -2.46 6.23
CA GLY A 127 8.48 -1.56 6.64
C GLY A 127 8.82 -0.63 7.83
N ARG A 128 7.98 0.39 8.07
CA ARG A 128 8.21 1.46 9.09
C ARG A 128 8.38 0.98 10.54
N TYR A 129 7.93 -0.24 10.86
CA TYR A 129 7.99 -0.82 12.21
C TYR A 129 9.05 -1.91 12.38
N TYR A 130 9.84 -2.16 11.33
CA TYR A 130 10.84 -3.22 11.34
C TYR A 130 12.22 -2.61 11.58
N ASP A 131 12.65 -2.68 12.84
CA ASP A 131 13.84 -1.99 13.34
C ASP A 131 14.91 -2.94 13.87
N VAL A 132 14.87 -4.22 13.46
CA VAL A 132 15.82 -5.25 13.88
C VAL A 132 16.83 -5.51 12.77
N TYR A 133 18.11 -5.50 13.11
CA TYR A 133 19.18 -5.93 12.21
C TYR A 133 19.16 -7.47 12.17
N ASP A 134 18.49 -8.04 11.18
CA ASP A 134 18.34 -9.48 11.00
C ASP A 134 19.28 -10.03 9.91
N GLU A 135 19.13 -11.30 9.55
CA GLU A 135 20.00 -11.94 8.56
C GLU A 135 19.86 -11.31 7.17
N ALA A 136 18.68 -10.81 6.80
CA ALA A 136 18.49 -10.13 5.52
C ALA A 136 19.24 -8.78 5.49
N THR A 137 19.25 -8.06 6.60
CA THR A 137 20.05 -6.83 6.76
C THR A 137 21.54 -7.14 6.71
N ARG A 138 21.97 -8.21 7.38
CA ARG A 138 23.36 -8.67 7.36
C ARG A 138 23.82 -9.03 5.95
N GLU A 139 23.02 -9.77 5.18
CA GLU A 139 23.34 -10.14 3.80
C GLU A 139 23.51 -8.92 2.90
N ALA A 140 22.66 -7.90 3.06
CA ALA A 140 22.77 -6.66 2.30
C ALA A 140 24.03 -5.87 2.68
N VAL A 141 24.39 -5.83 3.96
CA VAL A 141 25.62 -5.19 4.44
C VAL A 141 26.87 -5.93 3.95
N LEU A 142 26.84 -7.27 3.91
CA LEU A 142 27.94 -8.06 3.35
C LEU A 142 28.15 -7.77 1.87
N LYS A 143 27.07 -7.67 1.09
CA LYS A 143 27.13 -7.29 -0.34
C LYS A 143 27.72 -5.90 -0.51
N LEU A 144 27.23 -4.93 0.27
CA LEU A 144 27.75 -3.57 0.30
C LEU A 144 29.26 -3.55 0.58
N GLN A 145 29.73 -4.28 1.59
CA GLN A 145 31.15 -4.32 1.95
C GLN A 145 32.00 -4.90 0.83
N VAL A 146 31.55 -5.99 0.20
CA VAL A 146 32.25 -6.59 -0.95
C VAL A 146 32.33 -5.61 -2.13
N GLU A 147 31.24 -4.91 -2.46
CA GLU A 147 31.21 -3.92 -3.54
C GLU A 147 32.09 -2.71 -3.26
N ALA A 148 32.16 -2.28 -2.00
CA ALA A 148 32.98 -1.15 -1.55
C ALA A 148 34.46 -1.52 -1.32
N GLY A 149 34.85 -2.80 -1.48
CA GLY A 149 36.21 -3.27 -1.20
C GLY A 149 36.56 -3.26 0.30
N LEU A 150 35.56 -3.29 1.17
CA LEU A 150 35.69 -3.35 2.63
C LEU A 150 35.71 -4.80 3.12
N PRO A 151 36.25 -5.08 4.33
CA PRO A 151 36.15 -6.39 4.94
C PRO A 151 34.68 -6.81 5.12
N PRO A 152 34.27 -8.03 4.70
CA PRO A 152 32.88 -8.50 4.80
C PRO A 152 32.55 -8.97 6.23
N ALA A 153 32.59 -8.03 7.17
CA ALA A 153 32.34 -8.29 8.59
C ALA A 153 30.85 -8.48 8.91
N GLY A 154 29.94 -8.00 8.05
CA GLY A 154 28.49 -8.05 8.29
C GLY A 154 28.05 -7.16 9.46
N VAL A 155 28.86 -6.14 9.75
CA VAL A 155 28.64 -5.10 10.77
C VAL A 155 28.82 -3.76 10.09
N VAL A 156 27.99 -2.78 10.45
CA VAL A 156 28.05 -1.41 9.93
C VAL A 156 28.88 -0.56 10.88
N ASP A 157 30.10 -0.27 10.46
CA ASP A 157 31.02 0.71 11.05
C ASP A 157 31.06 1.99 10.19
N GLY A 158 31.89 2.96 10.57
CA GLY A 158 32.00 4.25 9.89
C GLY A 158 32.28 4.12 8.39
N PRO A 159 33.33 3.36 7.98
CA PRO A 159 33.61 3.11 6.56
C PRO A 159 32.46 2.45 5.81
N THR A 160 31.78 1.48 6.42
CA THR A 160 30.62 0.81 5.80
C THR A 160 29.46 1.78 5.62
N TRP A 161 29.20 2.66 6.60
CA TRP A 161 28.17 3.68 6.51
C TRP A 161 28.48 4.74 5.43
N GLU A 162 29.73 5.17 5.33
CA GLU A 162 30.17 6.13 4.32
C GLU A 162 30.02 5.55 2.90
N ALA A 163 30.43 4.30 2.70
CA ALA A 163 30.23 3.60 1.43
C ALA A 163 28.74 3.50 1.05
N LEU A 164 27.87 3.26 2.03
CA LEU A 164 26.42 3.23 1.80
C LEU A 164 25.89 4.59 1.36
N GLU A 165 26.29 5.69 2.00
CA GLU A 165 25.85 7.04 1.61
C GLU A 165 26.32 7.39 0.19
N GLN A 166 27.55 7.03 -0.19
CA GLN A 166 28.06 7.25 -1.55
C GLN A 166 27.24 6.50 -2.60
N LEU A 167 26.84 5.25 -2.32
CA LEU A 167 25.97 4.48 -3.22
C LEU A 167 24.56 5.05 -3.29
N VAL A 168 24.02 5.56 -2.18
CA VAL A 168 22.71 6.23 -2.15
C VAL A 168 22.75 7.51 -3.00
N GLU A 169 23.82 8.31 -2.89
CA GLU A 169 24.00 9.52 -3.68
C GLU A 169 24.19 9.21 -5.18
N ALA A 170 25.02 8.21 -5.51
CA ALA A 170 25.20 7.75 -6.88
C ALA A 170 23.91 7.21 -7.52
N SER A 171 23.04 6.58 -6.70
CA SER A 171 21.72 6.08 -7.15
C SER A 171 20.68 7.21 -7.36
N GLN A 172 20.96 8.42 -6.86
CA GLN A 172 20.10 9.61 -7.00
C GLN A 172 20.54 10.54 -8.13
N GLN A 173 21.69 10.32 -8.77
CA GLN A 173 22.08 11.09 -9.94
C GLN A 173 21.17 10.76 -11.13
N PRO A 174 20.63 11.78 -11.85
CA PRO A 174 19.77 11.55 -12.99
C PRO A 174 20.57 10.88 -14.12
N LYS A 175 20.39 9.57 -14.31
CA LYS A 175 20.63 8.95 -15.62
C LYS A 175 19.63 9.56 -16.58
N ASP A 176 20.12 10.16 -17.66
CA ASP A 176 19.34 10.78 -18.73
C ASP A 176 17.98 10.10 -18.93
N ALA A 177 16.95 10.72 -18.34
CA ALA A 177 15.59 10.24 -18.45
C ALA A 177 15.10 10.59 -19.84
N ALA A 178 15.07 9.60 -20.73
CA ALA A 178 14.16 9.65 -21.85
C ALA A 178 12.73 9.83 -21.30
N PRO A 179 11.89 10.67 -21.90
CA PRO A 179 10.57 10.97 -21.37
C PRO A 179 9.72 9.69 -21.39
N SER A 180 9.31 9.21 -20.21
CA SER A 180 8.25 8.20 -20.11
C SER A 180 6.95 8.87 -20.55
N SER A 181 6.54 8.58 -21.78
CA SER A 181 5.20 8.93 -22.22
C SER A 181 4.21 8.14 -21.37
N PRO A 182 3.12 8.73 -20.85
CA PRO A 182 2.03 7.93 -20.29
C PRO A 182 1.57 6.94 -21.37
N PRO A 183 1.19 5.71 -20.98
CA PRO A 183 0.70 4.74 -21.95
C PRO A 183 -0.47 5.38 -22.72
N PRO A 184 -0.67 5.00 -24.00
CA PRO A 184 -1.84 5.44 -24.74
C PRO A 184 -3.08 5.08 -23.92
N SER A 185 -3.76 6.08 -23.38
CA SER A 185 -5.00 5.87 -22.66
C SER A 185 -6.05 5.48 -23.68
N VAL A 186 -6.55 4.24 -23.58
CA VAL A 186 -7.82 3.91 -24.22
C VAL A 186 -8.85 4.87 -23.62
N LYS A 187 -9.45 5.70 -24.48
CA LYS A 187 -10.46 6.66 -24.04
C LYS A 187 -11.74 5.90 -23.77
N HIS A 188 -11.95 5.54 -22.52
CA HIS A 188 -13.24 4.99 -22.10
C HIS A 188 -14.30 6.10 -22.12
N PRO A 189 -15.53 5.83 -22.59
CA PRO A 189 -16.58 6.83 -22.63
C PRO A 189 -16.91 7.31 -21.22
N ALA A 190 -16.91 8.63 -21.04
CA ALA A 190 -17.31 9.25 -19.78
C ALA A 190 -18.83 9.25 -19.57
N HIS A 191 -19.59 9.14 -20.67
CA HIS A 191 -21.05 9.15 -20.67
C HIS A 191 -21.57 8.05 -21.60
N GLY A 192 -22.71 7.48 -21.24
CA GLY A 192 -23.42 6.51 -22.04
C GLY A 192 -24.21 7.15 -23.20
N PRO A 193 -24.89 6.33 -24.02
CA PRO A 193 -25.58 6.80 -25.22
C PRO A 193 -26.68 7.84 -24.96
N ALA A 194 -27.29 7.86 -23.77
CA ALA A 194 -28.31 8.82 -23.39
C ALA A 194 -27.74 10.03 -22.61
N GLY A 195 -26.41 10.14 -22.52
CA GLY A 195 -25.71 11.24 -21.82
C GLY A 195 -25.58 11.04 -20.32
N GLU A 196 -25.98 9.88 -19.79
CA GLU A 196 -25.82 9.51 -18.40
C GLU A 196 -24.33 9.31 -18.05
N PRO A 197 -23.87 9.76 -16.88
CA PRO A 197 -22.46 9.62 -16.51
C PRO A 197 -22.10 8.17 -16.19
N VAL A 198 -20.97 7.69 -16.69
CA VAL A 198 -20.51 6.30 -16.52
C VAL A 198 -19.36 6.24 -15.52
N VAL A 199 -19.28 5.18 -14.73
CA VAL A 199 -18.08 4.79 -13.99
C VAL A 199 -17.74 3.32 -14.22
N TYR A 200 -16.46 2.98 -14.06
CA TYR A 200 -15.93 1.64 -14.25
C TYR A 200 -15.51 1.08 -12.91
N LEU A 201 -16.21 0.05 -12.44
CA LEU A 201 -15.88 -0.67 -11.22
C LEU A 201 -14.82 -1.72 -11.54
N THR A 202 -13.71 -1.71 -10.80
CA THR A 202 -12.65 -2.69 -11.00
C THR A 202 -12.21 -3.33 -9.68
N PHE A 203 -11.93 -4.63 -9.73
CA PHE A 203 -11.51 -5.41 -8.57
C PHE A 203 -10.25 -6.20 -8.89
N ASP A 204 -9.23 -6.07 -8.03
CA ASP A 204 -7.94 -6.73 -8.21
C ASP A 204 -7.75 -7.88 -7.19
N ASP A 205 -6.79 -8.76 -7.49
CA ASP A 205 -6.27 -9.88 -6.70
C ASP A 205 -7.15 -11.13 -6.59
N GLY A 206 -8.39 -11.09 -7.05
CA GLY A 206 -9.31 -12.23 -7.05
C GLY A 206 -8.90 -13.37 -8.00
N PRO A 207 -9.67 -14.46 -8.06
CA PRO A 207 -10.82 -14.75 -7.22
C PRO A 207 -10.42 -15.27 -5.83
N HIS A 208 -11.09 -14.82 -4.77
CA HIS A 208 -10.96 -15.35 -3.41
C HIS A 208 -12.27 -16.03 -2.98
N PRO A 209 -12.23 -17.24 -2.39
CA PRO A 209 -13.42 -18.07 -2.16
C PRO A 209 -14.42 -17.47 -1.17
N ARG A 210 -13.97 -16.52 -0.33
CA ARG A 210 -14.84 -15.82 0.63
C ARG A 210 -15.35 -14.49 0.12
N TRP A 211 -14.52 -13.72 -0.60
CA TRP A 211 -14.79 -12.29 -0.81
C TRP A 211 -15.38 -12.02 -2.19
N THR A 212 -14.80 -12.61 -3.24
CA THR A 212 -15.34 -12.53 -4.60
C THR A 212 -16.82 -12.90 -4.68
N PRO A 213 -17.32 -14.00 -4.07
CA PRO A 213 -18.76 -14.29 -4.09
C PRO A 213 -19.61 -13.18 -3.48
N GLN A 214 -19.15 -12.56 -2.39
CA GLN A 214 -19.88 -11.48 -1.73
C GLN A 214 -19.87 -10.19 -2.56
N VAL A 215 -18.76 -9.90 -3.25
CA VAL A 215 -18.68 -8.77 -4.20
C VAL A 215 -19.67 -8.99 -5.35
N LEU A 216 -19.67 -10.18 -5.96
CA LEU A 216 -20.61 -10.56 -7.02
C LEU A 216 -22.07 -10.43 -6.55
N ASP A 217 -22.38 -10.94 -5.35
CA ASP A 217 -23.73 -10.82 -4.76
C ASP A 217 -24.15 -9.36 -4.55
N VAL A 218 -23.22 -8.47 -4.17
CA VAL A 218 -23.50 -7.04 -4.04
C VAL A 218 -23.76 -6.42 -5.41
N LEU A 219 -22.90 -6.66 -6.39
CA LEU A 219 -23.07 -6.14 -7.76
C LEU A 219 -24.42 -6.56 -8.35
N ALA A 220 -24.79 -7.82 -8.20
CA ALA A 220 -26.07 -8.35 -8.66
C ALA A 220 -27.28 -7.64 -8.01
N ARG A 221 -27.24 -7.33 -6.71
CA ARG A 221 -28.32 -6.58 -6.04
C ARG A 221 -28.55 -5.18 -6.60
N HIS A 222 -27.49 -4.55 -7.11
CA HIS A 222 -27.53 -3.21 -7.69
C HIS A 222 -27.64 -3.22 -9.21
N GLY A 223 -27.68 -4.40 -9.85
CA GLY A 223 -27.68 -4.52 -11.31
C GLY A 223 -26.43 -3.93 -11.97
N ALA A 224 -25.31 -3.93 -11.25
CA ALA A 224 -24.04 -3.37 -11.70
C ALA A 224 -23.15 -4.45 -12.31
N THR A 225 -22.41 -4.10 -13.36
CA THR A 225 -21.32 -4.92 -13.91
C THR A 225 -19.96 -4.30 -13.58
N ALA A 226 -18.90 -5.10 -13.65
CA ALA A 226 -17.56 -4.73 -13.21
C ALA A 226 -16.51 -5.54 -13.97
N THR A 227 -15.29 -5.02 -14.05
CA THR A 227 -14.13 -5.73 -14.59
C THR A 227 -13.25 -6.25 -13.44
N PHE A 228 -12.88 -7.52 -13.48
CA PHE A 228 -12.11 -8.18 -12.43
C PHE A 228 -10.71 -8.50 -12.93
N PHE A 229 -9.69 -7.83 -12.43
CA PHE A 229 -8.29 -8.15 -12.72
C PHE A 229 -7.86 -9.31 -11.82
N VAL A 230 -7.91 -10.51 -12.37
CA VAL A 230 -7.70 -11.76 -11.61
C VAL A 230 -6.28 -12.29 -11.71
N LEU A 231 -5.82 -12.92 -10.63
CA LEU A 231 -4.57 -13.67 -10.60
C LEU A 231 -4.76 -15.06 -11.18
N GLY A 232 -3.91 -15.46 -12.13
CA GLY A 232 -3.98 -16.77 -12.77
C GLY A 232 -3.98 -17.94 -11.78
N GLN A 233 -3.12 -17.90 -10.76
CA GLN A 233 -3.06 -18.93 -9.71
C GLN A 233 -4.39 -19.06 -8.93
N ASN A 234 -5.11 -17.94 -8.76
CA ASN A 234 -6.37 -17.92 -8.04
C ASN A 234 -7.52 -18.43 -8.94
N VAL A 235 -7.47 -18.14 -10.24
CA VAL A 235 -8.40 -18.73 -11.21
C VAL A 235 -8.25 -20.25 -11.24
N LEU A 236 -7.02 -20.78 -11.23
CA LEU A 236 -6.79 -22.22 -11.16
C LEU A 236 -7.32 -22.85 -9.86
N ALA A 237 -7.19 -22.15 -8.73
CA ALA A 237 -7.70 -22.61 -7.45
C ALA A 237 -9.23 -22.55 -7.36
N TYR A 238 -9.85 -21.56 -8.00
CA TYR A 238 -11.28 -21.27 -7.89
C TYR A 238 -11.94 -21.00 -9.27
N PRO A 239 -11.87 -21.95 -10.22
CA PRO A 239 -12.28 -21.72 -11.61
C PRO A 239 -13.79 -21.43 -11.73
N ALA A 240 -14.60 -22.01 -10.84
CA ALA A 240 -16.02 -21.75 -10.78
C ALA A 240 -16.37 -20.26 -10.52
N LEU A 241 -15.48 -19.50 -9.89
CA LEU A 241 -15.70 -18.08 -9.66
C LEU A 241 -15.42 -17.24 -10.91
N ALA A 242 -14.40 -17.58 -11.70
CA ALA A 242 -14.18 -16.96 -13.00
C ALA A 242 -15.34 -17.25 -13.97
N ALA A 243 -15.82 -18.50 -14.00
CA ALA A 243 -17.02 -18.87 -14.76
C ALA A 243 -18.26 -18.08 -14.31
N ARG A 244 -18.43 -17.91 -12.99
CA ARG A 244 -19.53 -17.14 -12.40
C ARG A 244 -19.46 -15.66 -12.78
N MET A 245 -18.27 -15.04 -12.76
CA MET A 245 -18.09 -13.65 -13.19
C MET A 245 -18.70 -13.43 -14.57
N VAL A 246 -18.30 -14.24 -15.55
CA VAL A 246 -18.80 -14.14 -16.93
C VAL A 246 -20.29 -14.45 -17.04
N ALA A 247 -20.76 -15.49 -16.33
CA ALA A 247 -22.19 -15.85 -16.33
C ALA A 247 -23.10 -14.72 -15.77
N GLU A 248 -22.57 -13.88 -14.89
CA GLU A 248 -23.26 -12.73 -14.30
C GLU A 248 -23.01 -11.41 -15.08
N GLY A 249 -22.29 -11.48 -16.22
CA GLY A 249 -22.05 -10.34 -17.11
C GLY A 249 -20.87 -9.45 -16.68
N HIS A 250 -19.99 -9.96 -15.83
CA HIS A 250 -18.71 -9.33 -15.48
C HIS A 250 -17.59 -9.78 -16.41
N ASP A 251 -16.49 -9.04 -16.38
CA ASP A 251 -15.39 -9.18 -17.33
C ASP A 251 -14.07 -9.51 -16.60
N PRO A 252 -13.67 -10.79 -16.52
CA PRO A 252 -12.40 -11.17 -15.93
C PRO A 252 -11.23 -10.86 -16.87
N GLU A 253 -10.26 -10.09 -16.38
CA GLU A 253 -9.11 -9.58 -17.10
C GLU A 253 -7.80 -9.90 -16.36
N ASN A 254 -6.67 -9.70 -17.04
CA ASN A 254 -5.38 -10.25 -16.58
C ASN A 254 -4.71 -9.38 -15.50
N HIS A 255 -4.36 -9.98 -14.35
CA HIS A 255 -3.56 -9.35 -13.29
C HIS A 255 -2.25 -10.06 -12.98
N THR A 256 -1.65 -10.74 -13.97
CA THR A 256 -0.52 -11.68 -13.83
C THR A 256 -0.90 -12.98 -13.12
N PHE A 257 0.02 -13.95 -13.11
CA PHE A 257 -0.26 -15.28 -12.61
C PHE A 257 -0.14 -15.33 -11.09
N ASP A 258 0.95 -14.79 -10.53
CA ASP A 258 1.25 -14.86 -9.11
C ASP A 258 1.44 -13.48 -8.42
N HIS A 259 1.06 -12.40 -9.10
CA HIS A 259 1.21 -11.01 -8.66
C HIS A 259 2.66 -10.47 -8.75
N ALA A 260 3.39 -10.91 -9.79
CA ALA A 260 4.73 -10.44 -10.10
C ALA A 260 4.77 -8.96 -10.52
N SER A 261 5.79 -8.24 -10.07
CA SER A 261 6.08 -6.86 -10.51
C SER A 261 6.67 -6.89 -11.92
N LEU A 262 5.87 -6.58 -12.94
CA LEU A 262 6.24 -6.77 -14.34
C LEU A 262 7.43 -5.92 -14.81
N ASP A 263 7.70 -4.79 -14.15
CA ASP A 263 8.87 -3.92 -14.34
C ASP A 263 10.19 -4.51 -13.81
N LYS A 264 10.13 -5.65 -13.10
CA LYS A 264 11.29 -6.26 -12.41
C LYS A 264 11.60 -7.68 -12.86
N VAL A 265 10.84 -8.19 -13.83
CA VAL A 265 11.02 -9.55 -14.36
C VAL A 265 11.61 -9.49 -15.76
N ASP A 266 12.25 -10.59 -16.16
CA ASP A 266 12.69 -10.72 -17.54
C ASP A 266 11.51 -10.98 -18.50
N ARG A 267 11.80 -10.92 -19.80
CA ARG A 267 10.81 -11.12 -20.85
C ARG A 267 10.11 -12.49 -20.78
N GLU A 268 10.86 -13.56 -20.48
CA GLU A 268 10.30 -14.92 -20.45
C GLU A 268 9.29 -15.05 -19.31
N THR A 269 9.66 -14.55 -18.12
CA THR A 269 8.78 -14.49 -16.95
C THR A 269 7.56 -13.62 -17.24
N PHE A 270 7.73 -12.42 -17.82
CA PHE A 270 6.60 -11.56 -18.21
C PHE A 270 5.61 -12.29 -19.11
N ILE A 271 6.10 -12.96 -20.16
CA ILE A 271 5.25 -13.67 -21.12
C ILE A 271 4.52 -14.83 -20.42
N ALA A 272 5.19 -15.54 -19.52
CA ALA A 272 4.57 -16.61 -18.73
C ALA A 272 3.46 -16.07 -17.81
N GLU A 273 3.75 -15.03 -17.02
CA GLU A 273 2.78 -14.37 -16.12
C GLU A 273 1.49 -13.97 -16.85
N VAL A 274 1.62 -13.41 -18.04
CA VAL A 274 0.48 -12.97 -18.84
C VAL A 274 -0.22 -14.16 -19.51
N ARG A 275 0.49 -15.00 -20.27
CA ARG A 275 -0.13 -16.08 -21.05
C ARG A 275 -0.73 -17.20 -20.21
N ASP A 276 -0.12 -17.50 -19.06
CA ASP A 276 -0.62 -18.54 -18.17
C ASP A 276 -1.90 -18.09 -17.47
N THR A 277 -2.00 -16.80 -17.15
CA THR A 277 -3.23 -16.18 -16.65
C THR A 277 -4.32 -16.15 -17.71
N ASP A 278 -4.00 -15.75 -18.94
CA ASP A 278 -4.97 -15.77 -20.06
C ASP A 278 -5.54 -17.17 -20.29
N ARG A 279 -4.66 -18.17 -20.31
CA ARG A 279 -5.06 -19.57 -20.44
C ARG A 279 -5.94 -20.02 -19.28
N ALA A 280 -5.59 -19.66 -18.04
CA ALA A 280 -6.38 -20.03 -16.87
C ALA A 280 -7.79 -19.41 -16.92
N ILE A 281 -7.91 -18.13 -17.33
CA ILE A 281 -9.20 -17.45 -17.49
C ILE A 281 -10.02 -18.13 -18.60
N HIS A 282 -9.44 -18.34 -19.78
CA HIS A 282 -10.11 -18.99 -20.90
C HIS A 282 -10.59 -20.41 -20.54
N GLU A 283 -9.74 -21.22 -19.92
CA GLU A 283 -10.10 -22.59 -19.52
C GLU A 283 -11.21 -22.62 -18.46
N ALA A 284 -11.24 -21.64 -17.55
CA ALA A 284 -12.24 -21.57 -16.49
C ALA A 284 -13.59 -20.99 -16.96
N ALA A 285 -13.57 -19.97 -17.83
CA ALA A 285 -14.74 -19.17 -18.17
C ALA A 285 -15.21 -19.30 -19.64
N GLY A 286 -14.43 -19.96 -20.49
CA GLY A 286 -14.76 -20.24 -21.89
C GLY A 286 -14.61 -19.03 -22.82
N GLU A 287 -15.07 -19.19 -24.07
CA GLU A 287 -14.98 -18.18 -25.13
C GLU A 287 -15.67 -16.85 -24.78
N GLN A 288 -16.61 -16.86 -23.82
CA GLN A 288 -17.28 -15.66 -23.36
C GLN A 288 -16.39 -14.71 -22.57
N ALA A 289 -15.25 -15.18 -22.03
CA ALA A 289 -14.23 -14.34 -21.42
C ALA A 289 -13.27 -13.73 -22.46
N ASP A 290 -13.35 -14.15 -23.73
CA ASP A 290 -12.44 -13.70 -24.77
C ASP A 290 -13.01 -12.52 -25.58
N PRO A 291 -12.13 -11.65 -26.12
CA PRO A 291 -10.69 -11.63 -25.85
C PRO A 291 -10.40 -11.02 -24.47
N ILE A 292 -9.49 -11.65 -23.71
CA ILE A 292 -8.90 -11.06 -22.52
C ILE A 292 -7.97 -9.94 -23.02
N ALA A 293 -8.43 -8.69 -23.02
CA ALA A 293 -7.77 -7.61 -23.78
C ALA A 293 -6.93 -6.70 -22.88
N CYS A 294 -7.22 -6.67 -21.59
CA CYS A 294 -6.55 -5.82 -20.63
C CYS A 294 -5.53 -6.58 -19.80
N LEU A 295 -4.50 -5.84 -19.38
CA LEU A 295 -3.52 -6.25 -18.41
C LEU A 295 -3.36 -5.12 -17.39
N ARG A 296 -3.68 -5.38 -16.13
CA ARG A 296 -3.35 -4.46 -15.04
C ARG A 296 -2.06 -4.94 -14.38
N PRO A 297 -0.96 -4.17 -14.41
CA PRO A 297 0.27 -4.58 -13.75
C PRO A 297 0.10 -4.48 -12.22
N PRO A 298 0.51 -5.51 -11.45
CA PRO A 298 0.58 -5.46 -10.00
C PRO A 298 1.27 -4.20 -9.48
N TYR A 299 0.76 -3.67 -8.37
CA TYR A 299 1.21 -2.41 -7.75
C TYR A 299 1.07 -1.16 -8.63
N GLY A 300 0.46 -1.27 -9.83
CA GLY A 300 0.50 -0.22 -10.85
C GLY A 300 1.91 0.03 -11.41
N ALA A 301 2.84 -0.92 -11.22
CA ALA A 301 4.24 -0.77 -11.59
C ALA A 301 4.48 -1.19 -13.05
N TYR A 302 4.94 -0.25 -13.88
CA TYR A 302 5.28 -0.52 -15.28
C TYR A 302 6.36 0.44 -15.78
N ASP A 303 7.05 0.01 -16.82
CA ASP A 303 8.04 0.80 -17.56
C ASP A 303 7.83 0.67 -19.09
N ALA A 304 8.74 1.24 -19.88
CA ALA A 304 8.66 1.20 -21.34
C ALA A 304 8.72 -0.24 -21.89
N GLN A 305 9.49 -1.12 -21.22
CA GLN A 305 9.57 -2.53 -21.59
C GLN A 305 8.24 -3.24 -21.33
N THR A 306 7.62 -3.00 -20.17
CA THR A 306 6.30 -3.52 -19.81
C THR A 306 5.25 -3.17 -20.87
N GLY A 307 5.22 -1.91 -21.31
CA GLY A 307 4.31 -1.47 -22.37
C GLY A 307 4.56 -2.15 -23.71
N THR A 308 5.82 -2.34 -24.08
CA THR A 308 6.20 -3.02 -25.33
C THR A 308 5.78 -4.49 -25.30
N LEU A 309 6.07 -5.19 -24.22
CA LEU A 309 5.73 -6.61 -24.04
C LEU A 309 4.23 -6.84 -23.97
N ALA A 310 3.49 -5.97 -23.27
CA ALA A 310 2.03 -6.01 -23.25
C ALA A 310 1.45 -5.88 -24.66
N ALA A 311 1.92 -4.89 -25.44
CA ALA A 311 1.45 -4.68 -26.81
C ALA A 311 1.78 -5.86 -27.74
N GLU A 312 2.96 -6.48 -27.61
CA GLU A 312 3.33 -7.69 -28.35
C GLU A 312 2.41 -8.89 -28.05
N LEU A 313 1.84 -8.93 -26.84
CA LEU A 313 0.86 -9.94 -26.42
C LEU A 313 -0.59 -9.52 -26.71
N GLY A 314 -0.80 -8.40 -27.40
CA GLY A 314 -2.14 -7.88 -27.71
C GLY A 314 -2.87 -7.29 -26.51
N LYS A 315 -2.16 -6.95 -25.43
CA LYS A 315 -2.72 -6.41 -24.19
C LYS A 315 -2.68 -4.89 -24.16
N THR A 316 -3.74 -4.32 -23.59
CA THR A 316 -3.79 -2.92 -23.17
C THR A 316 -3.41 -2.82 -21.70
N LEU A 317 -2.42 -1.99 -21.36
CA LEU A 317 -2.14 -1.68 -19.97
C LEU A 317 -3.25 -0.81 -19.38
N THR A 318 -3.89 -1.28 -18.31
CA THR A 318 -5.09 -0.65 -17.75
C THR A 318 -4.90 -0.36 -16.26
N LEU A 319 -4.89 0.92 -15.91
CA LEU A 319 -4.78 1.39 -14.52
C LEU A 319 -6.13 1.89 -14.00
N TRP A 320 -6.10 2.74 -12.98
CA TRP A 320 -7.26 3.33 -12.33
C TRP A 320 -7.09 4.85 -12.21
N THR A 321 -8.17 5.52 -11.82
CA THR A 321 -8.17 6.97 -11.57
C THR A 321 -8.48 7.33 -10.11
N VAL A 322 -9.04 6.38 -9.36
CA VAL A 322 -9.42 6.53 -7.96
C VAL A 322 -8.97 5.28 -7.20
N ASP A 323 -8.21 5.46 -6.13
CA ASP A 323 -7.72 4.38 -5.26
C ASP A 323 -8.04 4.71 -3.78
N PRO A 324 -9.01 4.03 -3.16
CA PRO A 324 -9.37 4.22 -1.76
C PRO A 324 -8.37 3.54 -0.80
N GLN A 325 -7.37 2.82 -1.31
CA GLN A 325 -6.43 2.00 -0.54
C GLN A 325 -7.14 1.01 0.41
N ASP A 326 -8.20 0.39 -0.07
CA ASP A 326 -9.04 -0.55 0.68
C ASP A 326 -8.25 -1.75 1.21
N TRP A 327 -7.19 -2.17 0.51
CA TRP A 327 -6.23 -3.18 0.95
C TRP A 327 -5.55 -2.86 2.30
N ARG A 328 -5.46 -1.57 2.68
CA ARG A 328 -4.95 -1.14 4.01
C ARG A 328 -5.97 -1.33 5.13
N ARG A 329 -7.22 -1.63 4.79
CA ARG A 329 -8.36 -1.77 5.69
C ARG A 329 -8.63 -0.52 6.55
N PRO A 330 -8.82 0.66 5.91
CA PRO A 330 -9.03 1.93 6.61
C PRO A 330 -10.41 2.06 7.31
N GLY A 331 -11.39 1.24 6.92
CA GLY A 331 -12.78 1.28 7.38
C GLY A 331 -13.74 1.41 6.19
N ALA A 332 -14.91 0.75 6.26
CA ALA A 332 -15.87 0.74 5.15
C ALA A 332 -16.37 2.15 4.79
N ASP A 333 -16.64 3.00 5.79
CA ASP A 333 -17.08 4.37 5.54
C ASP A 333 -16.00 5.20 4.84
N GLN A 334 -14.73 5.05 5.22
CA GLN A 334 -13.64 5.78 4.60
C GLN A 334 -13.43 5.34 3.13
N ILE A 335 -13.56 4.04 2.85
CA ILE A 335 -13.52 3.52 1.47
C ILE A 335 -14.66 4.13 0.66
N ALA A 336 -15.89 4.07 1.19
CA ALA A 336 -17.07 4.58 0.49
C ALA A 336 -16.98 6.09 0.22
N GLU A 337 -16.63 6.88 1.24
CA GLU A 337 -16.49 8.34 1.13
C GLU A 337 -15.42 8.73 0.11
N HIS A 338 -14.27 8.04 0.11
CA HIS A 338 -13.21 8.30 -0.86
C HIS A 338 -13.68 8.03 -2.29
N LEU A 339 -14.31 6.88 -2.54
CA LEU A 339 -14.83 6.51 -3.86
C LEU A 339 -15.89 7.51 -4.34
N LEU A 340 -16.84 7.87 -3.48
CA LEU A 340 -17.94 8.78 -3.81
C LEU A 340 -17.47 10.22 -4.05
N ALA A 341 -16.51 10.71 -3.28
CA ALA A 341 -15.96 12.05 -3.42
C ALA A 341 -15.18 12.23 -4.73
N HIS A 342 -14.56 11.16 -5.24
CA HIS A 342 -13.74 11.19 -6.46
C HIS A 342 -14.44 10.58 -7.69
N ALA A 343 -15.67 10.07 -7.54
CA ALA A 343 -16.49 9.61 -8.64
C ALA A 343 -16.87 10.77 -9.57
N ARG A 344 -16.45 10.64 -10.82
CA ARG A 344 -16.72 11.56 -11.92
C ARG A 344 -16.98 10.76 -13.21
N PRO A 345 -17.67 11.33 -14.22
CA PRO A 345 -17.90 10.65 -15.49
C PRO A 345 -16.58 10.12 -16.08
N GLY A 346 -16.53 8.82 -16.36
CA GLY A 346 -15.35 8.10 -16.85
C GLY A 346 -14.36 7.64 -15.78
N ALA A 347 -14.66 7.79 -14.49
CA ALA A 347 -13.74 7.34 -13.43
C ALA A 347 -13.63 5.81 -13.39
N ILE A 348 -12.40 5.33 -13.26
CA ILE A 348 -12.05 3.93 -12.99
C ILE A 348 -11.77 3.80 -11.50
N LEU A 349 -12.63 3.07 -10.81
CA LEU A 349 -12.61 2.88 -9.36
C LEU A 349 -11.88 1.56 -9.04
N LEU A 350 -10.71 1.64 -8.41
CA LEU A 350 -9.96 0.48 -7.94
C LEU A 350 -10.49 0.02 -6.57
N MET A 351 -10.74 -1.28 -6.43
CA MET A 351 -10.98 -1.99 -5.18
C MET A 351 -10.32 -3.37 -5.29
N HIS A 352 -10.35 -4.15 -4.21
CA HIS A 352 -9.78 -5.49 -4.20
C HIS A 352 -10.79 -6.53 -3.69
N ASP A 353 -10.87 -7.66 -4.36
CA ASP A 353 -11.66 -8.83 -3.94
C ASP A 353 -10.79 -10.04 -3.56
N GLY A 354 -9.47 -9.95 -3.75
CA GLY A 354 -8.48 -10.92 -3.25
C GLY A 354 -7.39 -10.28 -2.39
N GLY A 355 -6.22 -10.92 -2.25
CA GLY A 355 -5.05 -10.31 -1.59
C GLY A 355 -5.17 -10.09 -0.07
N GLY A 356 -6.10 -10.79 0.61
CA GLY A 356 -6.25 -10.78 2.06
C GLY A 356 -7.69 -10.56 2.53
N GLU A 357 -7.85 -9.92 3.69
CA GLU A 357 -9.16 -9.64 4.30
C GLU A 357 -9.83 -8.44 3.59
N ARG A 358 -11.10 -8.59 3.16
CA ARG A 358 -11.83 -7.60 2.33
C ARG A 358 -13.26 -7.29 2.81
N SER A 359 -13.60 -7.59 4.07
CA SER A 359 -14.94 -7.29 4.62
C SER A 359 -15.31 -5.80 4.53
N GLN A 360 -14.34 -4.91 4.70
CA GLN A 360 -14.57 -3.47 4.60
C GLN A 360 -14.87 -3.02 3.18
N THR A 361 -14.20 -3.60 2.17
CA THR A 361 -14.49 -3.36 0.75
C THR A 361 -15.91 -3.81 0.41
N VAL A 362 -16.29 -5.03 0.82
CA VAL A 362 -17.64 -5.57 0.61
C VAL A 362 -18.71 -4.69 1.26
N ALA A 363 -18.48 -4.24 2.49
CA ALA A 363 -19.41 -3.37 3.22
C ALA A 363 -19.51 -1.97 2.59
N ALA A 364 -18.40 -1.40 2.11
CA ALA A 364 -18.39 -0.12 1.42
C ALA A 364 -19.12 -0.17 0.07
N LEU A 365 -18.97 -1.28 -0.67
CA LEU A 365 -19.49 -1.44 -2.02
C LEU A 365 -21.01 -1.24 -2.10
N ASP A 366 -21.77 -1.81 -1.16
CA ASP A 366 -23.24 -1.71 -1.16
C ASP A 366 -23.71 -0.25 -1.05
N ARG A 367 -23.05 0.54 -0.18
CA ARG A 367 -23.29 1.98 -0.03
C ARG A 367 -22.89 2.75 -1.29
N VAL A 368 -21.70 2.47 -1.83
CA VAL A 368 -21.16 3.16 -3.02
C VAL A 368 -22.08 2.99 -4.21
N LEU A 369 -22.52 1.77 -4.51
CA LEU A 369 -23.39 1.51 -5.66
C LEU A 369 -24.73 2.23 -5.51
N GLY A 370 -25.37 2.15 -4.34
CA GLY A 370 -26.63 2.83 -4.08
C GLY A 370 -26.52 4.36 -4.24
N GLU A 371 -25.47 4.97 -3.70
CA GLU A 371 -25.25 6.42 -3.81
C GLU A 371 -24.88 6.87 -5.23
N LEU A 372 -24.08 6.08 -5.98
CA LEU A 372 -23.75 6.38 -7.37
C LEU A 372 -24.98 6.30 -8.28
N SER A 373 -25.80 5.26 -8.13
CA SER A 373 -27.06 5.14 -8.86
C SER A 373 -28.03 6.27 -8.52
N ALA A 374 -28.12 6.69 -7.25
CA ALA A 374 -28.91 7.84 -6.85
C ALA A 374 -28.43 9.17 -7.47
N ARG A 375 -27.13 9.26 -7.78
CA ARG A 375 -26.51 10.38 -8.51
C ARG A 375 -26.64 10.25 -10.03
N GLY A 376 -27.29 9.21 -10.53
CA GLY A 376 -27.53 8.96 -11.95
C GLY A 376 -26.37 8.31 -12.70
N PHE A 377 -25.37 7.78 -11.99
CA PHE A 377 -24.28 7.03 -12.63
C PHE A 377 -24.74 5.66 -13.11
N THR A 378 -24.21 5.24 -14.26
CA THR A 378 -24.28 3.87 -14.75
C THR A 378 -22.92 3.18 -14.67
N PHE A 379 -22.94 1.85 -14.67
CA PHE A 379 -21.77 1.00 -14.56
C PHE A 379 -21.51 0.31 -15.90
N ALA A 380 -20.27 0.33 -16.36
CA ALA A 380 -19.86 -0.31 -17.60
C ALA A 380 -18.60 -1.16 -17.40
N LEU A 381 -18.41 -2.13 -18.28
CA LEU A 381 -17.18 -2.92 -18.38
C LEU A 381 -16.07 -2.03 -18.96
N LEU A 382 -14.86 -2.19 -18.43
CA LEU A 382 -13.73 -1.34 -18.78
C LEU A 382 -13.04 -1.77 -20.08
N CYS A 383 -13.03 -3.07 -20.36
CA CYS A 383 -12.13 -3.68 -21.35
C CYS A 383 -12.82 -4.19 -22.62
N GLN A 384 -14.11 -3.89 -22.76
CA GLN A 384 -14.93 -4.25 -23.93
C GLN A 384 -15.20 -3.09 -24.89
#